data_AF-A0A0N4Z7X1-F1
#
_entry.id   AF-A0A0N4Z7X1-F1
#
_cell.length_a   1.000
_cell.length_b   1.000
_cell.length_c   1.000
_cell.angle_alpha   90.00
_cell.angle_beta   90.00
_cell.angle_gamma   90.00
#
_symmetry.space_group_name_H-M   'P 1'
#
loop_
_entity.id
_entity.type
_entity.pdbx_description
1 polymer ?
#
loop_
_entity_poly.entity_id
_entity_poly.type
_entity_poly.pdbx_seq_one_letter_code
_entity_poly.pdbx_strand_id
1 'polypeptide(L)'
;MEKFEDRERIARARKIGIDLQQDDALEDKKCQEKCNEKLRSGLDMVKAHSSFGSIGVPSVMDEEDLDLFCKFDGAHDQCLKNCGFDIQFNMRDYVCVKKRHEMVYNLPCYVISSSNLKRNCGPHHCGPYGELTISIPGFSQRCRTLLCDLNCTKRILVKKCGFDEGQRAFQFLVDYTKEQVLSWIKSATKNDENESDMQNVIPHSCARIFCPHFNTTMCDY
;
A
#
# COMPACT_ATOMS: atom_id res chain seq x y z
N MET A 1 -41.69 3.83 -7.32
CA MET A 1 -42.01 5.27 -7.20
C MET A 1 -40.74 6.11 -7.16
N GLU A 2 -39.76 5.76 -6.32
CA GLU A 2 -38.46 6.47 -6.21
C GLU A 2 -37.70 6.64 -7.54
N LYS A 3 -37.68 5.63 -8.42
CA LYS A 3 -36.99 5.72 -9.74
C LYS A 3 -37.59 6.75 -10.72
N PHE A 4 -38.83 7.20 -10.49
CA PHE A 4 -39.51 8.17 -11.35
C PHE A 4 -39.25 9.60 -10.89
N GLU A 5 -39.16 9.82 -9.58
CA GLU A 5 -38.83 11.11 -8.98
C GLU A 5 -37.38 11.53 -9.28
N ASP A 6 -36.46 10.58 -9.34
CA ASP A 6 -35.05 10.84 -9.68
C ASP A 6 -34.88 11.33 -11.12
N ARG A 7 -35.63 10.76 -12.07
CA ARG A 7 -35.60 11.19 -13.48
C ARG A 7 -36.12 12.61 -13.67
N GLU A 8 -37.16 13.00 -12.93
CA GLU A 8 -37.68 14.37 -12.99
C GLU A 8 -36.74 15.37 -12.32
N ARG A 9 -36.06 14.97 -11.24
CA ARG A 9 -35.06 15.80 -10.55
C ARG A 9 -33.85 16.07 -11.44
N ILE A 10 -33.34 15.03 -12.12
CA ILE A 10 -32.24 15.12 -13.08
C ILE A 10 -32.61 15.99 -14.30
N ALA A 11 -33.83 15.83 -14.81
CA ALA A 11 -34.33 16.63 -15.93
C ALA A 11 -34.51 18.11 -15.57
N ARG A 12 -34.93 18.42 -14.34
CA ARG A 12 -35.07 19.80 -13.85
C ARG A 12 -33.71 20.48 -13.63
N ALA A 13 -32.74 19.78 -13.04
CA ALA A 13 -31.40 20.33 -12.80
C ALA A 13 -30.64 20.67 -14.10
N ARG A 14 -30.72 19.80 -15.12
CA ARG A 14 -30.17 20.07 -16.46
C ARG A 14 -30.79 21.30 -17.14
N LYS A 15 -32.06 21.60 -16.85
CA LYS A 15 -32.79 22.74 -17.43
C LYS A 15 -32.42 24.09 -16.79
N ILE A 16 -31.78 24.06 -15.62
CA ILE A 16 -31.35 25.24 -14.84
C ILE A 16 -29.82 25.46 -14.99
N GLY A 17 -29.12 24.62 -15.76
CA GLY A 17 -27.67 24.71 -15.96
C GLY A 17 -26.85 24.23 -14.75
N ILE A 18 -27.46 23.44 -13.86
CA ILE A 18 -26.77 22.84 -12.71
C ILE A 18 -26.10 21.55 -13.19
N ASP A 19 -24.77 21.52 -13.10
CA ASP A 19 -23.95 20.38 -13.52
C ASP A 19 -23.94 19.30 -12.42
N LEU A 20 -24.94 18.41 -12.46
CA LEU A 20 -25.11 17.32 -11.48
C LEU A 20 -23.88 16.41 -11.34
N GLN A 21 -23.06 16.29 -12.38
CA GLN A 21 -21.82 15.50 -12.31
C GLN A 21 -20.79 16.10 -11.35
N GLN A 22 -20.82 17.43 -11.18
CA GLN A 22 -19.94 18.12 -10.26
C GLN A 22 -20.39 17.92 -8.82
N ASP A 23 -21.71 17.87 -8.58
CA ASP A 23 -22.30 17.58 -7.28
C ASP A 23 -22.06 16.11 -6.85
N ASP A 24 -22.25 15.14 -7.75
CA ASP A 24 -21.97 13.73 -7.46
C ASP A 24 -20.49 13.50 -7.11
N ALA A 25 -19.57 14.10 -7.88
CA ALA A 25 -18.13 14.01 -7.60
C ALA A 25 -17.72 14.73 -6.30
N LEU A 26 -18.44 15.79 -5.91
CA LEU A 26 -18.27 16.48 -4.63
C LEU A 26 -18.81 15.65 -3.47
N GLU A 27 -19.91 14.92 -3.66
CA GLU A 27 -20.47 14.00 -2.67
C GLU A 27 -19.59 12.76 -2.47
N ASP A 28 -19.04 12.19 -3.55
CA ASP A 28 -18.09 11.06 -3.49
C ASP A 28 -16.83 11.44 -2.72
N LYS A 29 -16.27 12.63 -2.97
CA LYS A 29 -15.12 13.15 -2.21
C LYS A 29 -15.43 13.33 -0.74
N LYS A 30 -16.58 13.91 -0.40
CA LYS A 30 -17.03 14.03 1.00
C LYS A 30 -17.24 12.67 1.66
N CYS A 31 -17.71 11.67 0.91
CA CYS A 31 -17.89 10.30 1.38
C CYS A 31 -16.53 9.66 1.68
N GLN A 32 -15.58 9.78 0.75
CA GLN A 32 -14.21 9.31 0.90
C GLN A 32 -13.51 9.96 2.10
N GLU A 33 -13.63 11.28 2.26
CA GLU A 33 -13.07 12.02 3.39
C GLU A 33 -13.60 11.51 4.72
N LYS A 34 -14.92 11.25 4.83
CA LYS A 34 -15.52 10.66 6.03
C LYS A 34 -15.00 9.25 6.31
N CYS A 35 -14.82 8.42 5.28
CA CYS A 35 -14.23 7.10 5.45
C CYS A 35 -12.78 7.23 5.96
N ASN A 36 -11.98 8.10 5.35
CA ASN A 36 -10.59 8.35 5.74
C ASN A 36 -10.47 8.90 7.17
N GLU A 37 -11.38 9.77 7.59
CA GLU A 37 -11.42 10.31 8.96
C GLU A 37 -11.74 9.22 9.99
N LYS A 38 -12.70 8.33 9.69
CA LYS A 38 -13.00 7.16 10.52
C LYS A 38 -11.83 6.20 10.62
N LEU A 39 -11.12 5.95 9.51
CA LEU A 39 -9.91 5.13 9.53
C LEU A 39 -8.84 5.79 10.42
N ARG A 40 -8.57 7.08 10.22
CA ARG A 40 -7.55 7.81 10.98
C ARG A 40 -7.81 7.75 12.48
N SER A 41 -9.04 8.06 12.90
CA SER A 41 -9.44 7.99 14.31
C SER A 41 -9.41 6.57 14.87
N GLY A 42 -9.70 5.55 14.04
CA GLY A 42 -9.50 4.15 14.40
C GLY A 42 -8.03 3.79 14.63
N LEU A 43 -7.15 4.22 13.73
CA LEU A 43 -5.72 3.96 13.79
C LEU A 43 -5.01 4.68 14.95
N ASP A 44 -5.59 5.74 15.51
CA ASP A 44 -5.08 6.36 16.75
C ASP A 44 -5.10 5.39 17.95
N MET A 45 -5.91 4.33 17.90
CA MET A 45 -5.95 3.26 18.90
C MET A 45 -4.96 2.12 18.63
N VAL A 46 -4.30 2.12 17.47
CA VAL A 46 -3.35 1.08 17.05
C VAL A 46 -1.93 1.56 17.33
N LYS A 47 -1.15 0.83 18.12
CA LYS A 47 0.26 1.18 18.27
C LYS A 47 1.02 0.71 17.03
N ALA A 48 1.70 1.66 16.40
CA ALA A 48 2.55 1.39 15.25
C ALA A 48 3.87 2.18 15.32
N HIS A 49 4.90 1.68 14.62
CA HIS A 49 6.21 2.31 14.49
C HIS A 49 6.42 2.82 13.06
N SER A 50 7.10 3.94 12.84
CA SER A 50 7.28 4.50 11.49
C SER A 50 8.52 3.96 10.75
N SER A 51 8.88 2.70 10.95
CA SER A 51 10.26 2.23 10.70
C SER A 51 10.53 1.58 9.35
N PHE A 52 9.49 1.29 8.55
CA PHE A 52 9.66 0.63 7.24
C PHE A 52 9.77 1.59 6.05
N GLY A 53 9.81 2.90 6.30
CA GLY A 53 10.05 3.89 5.25
C GLY A 53 8.98 3.85 4.16
N SER A 54 9.39 3.65 2.91
CA SER A 54 8.48 3.57 1.76
C SER A 54 7.79 2.21 1.58
N ILE A 55 8.17 1.19 2.36
CA ILE A 55 7.56 -0.15 2.33
C ILE A 55 6.19 -0.07 3.03
N GLY A 56 5.11 -0.30 2.28
CA GLY A 56 3.75 -0.10 2.77
C GLY A 56 3.21 -1.24 3.66
N VAL A 57 4.02 -1.96 4.43
CA VAL A 57 3.54 -3.00 5.36
C VAL A 57 3.08 -2.33 6.66
N PRO A 58 1.99 -2.76 7.31
CA PRO A 58 1.56 -2.17 8.56
C PRO A 58 2.60 -2.47 9.64
N SER A 59 3.03 -1.44 10.34
CA SER A 59 4.15 -1.48 11.28
C SER A 59 3.66 -1.53 12.71
N VAL A 60 2.73 -2.45 12.99
CA VAL A 60 2.10 -2.63 14.31
C VAL A 60 3.06 -3.24 15.34
N MET A 61 2.75 -3.07 16.63
CA MET A 61 3.65 -3.50 17.71
C MET A 61 3.39 -4.93 18.19
N ASP A 62 2.16 -5.42 18.14
CA ASP A 62 1.81 -6.77 18.58
C ASP A 62 0.60 -7.34 17.82
N GLU A 63 0.16 -8.53 18.20
CA GLU A 63 -0.98 -9.21 17.54
C GLU A 63 -2.31 -8.50 17.82
N GLU A 64 -2.47 -7.88 18.99
CA GLU A 64 -3.68 -7.12 19.33
C GLU A 64 -3.79 -5.87 18.46
N ASP A 65 -2.67 -5.16 18.29
CA ASP A 65 -2.56 -4.01 17.38
C ASP A 65 -2.79 -4.44 15.91
N LEU A 66 -2.31 -5.62 15.51
CA LEU A 66 -2.59 -6.17 14.18
C LEU A 66 -4.10 -6.43 13.98
N ASP A 67 -4.77 -7.00 14.98
CA ASP A 67 -6.22 -7.27 14.90
C ASP A 67 -7.04 -5.98 14.81
N LEU A 68 -6.65 -4.96 15.59
CA LEU A 68 -7.26 -3.64 15.50
C LEU A 68 -7.02 -3.01 14.13
N PHE A 69 -5.78 -3.03 13.62
CA PHE A 69 -5.47 -2.56 12.28
C PHE A 69 -6.34 -3.24 11.23
N CYS A 70 -6.38 -4.58 11.22
CA CYS A 70 -7.13 -5.37 10.26
C CYS A 70 -8.64 -5.10 10.31
N LYS A 71 -9.18 -4.83 11.51
CA LYS A 71 -10.58 -4.45 11.71
C LYS A 71 -10.88 -3.06 11.14
N PHE A 72 -10.06 -2.06 11.44
CA PHE A 72 -10.29 -0.69 10.96
C PHE A 72 -10.09 -0.57 9.45
N ASP A 73 -9.06 -1.20 8.91
CA ASP A 73 -8.79 -1.25 7.46
C ASP A 73 -9.95 -1.94 6.72
N GLY A 74 -10.46 -3.06 7.26
CA GLY A 74 -11.62 -3.75 6.68
C GLY A 74 -12.92 -2.94 6.73
N ALA A 75 -13.14 -2.17 7.80
CA ALA A 75 -14.29 -1.26 7.89
C ALA A 75 -14.15 -0.08 6.91
N HIS A 76 -12.93 0.42 6.71
CA HIS A 76 -12.63 1.47 5.74
C HIS A 76 -12.84 0.98 4.31
N ASP A 77 -12.38 -0.23 3.97
CA ASP A 77 -12.62 -0.85 2.66
C ASP A 77 -14.11 -0.90 2.33
N GLN A 78 -14.92 -1.35 3.29
CA GLN A 78 -16.37 -1.45 3.10
C GLN A 78 -17.00 -0.07 2.95
N CYS A 79 -16.50 0.92 3.69
CA CYS A 79 -16.94 2.32 3.57
C CYS A 79 -16.66 2.86 2.17
N LEU A 80 -15.44 2.67 1.66
CA LEU A 80 -15.04 3.11 0.31
C LEU A 80 -15.86 2.44 -0.79
N LYS A 81 -16.10 1.12 -0.68
CA LYS A 81 -16.97 0.39 -1.62
C LYS A 81 -18.39 0.93 -1.63
N ASN A 82 -18.93 1.29 -0.45
CA ASN A 82 -20.25 1.90 -0.35
C ASN A 82 -20.29 3.32 -0.95
N CYS A 83 -19.16 4.02 -0.97
CA CYS A 83 -18.99 5.30 -1.67
C CYS A 83 -18.68 5.13 -3.18
N GLY A 84 -18.70 3.92 -3.74
CA GLY A 84 -18.45 3.67 -5.17
C GLY A 84 -16.98 3.59 -5.59
N PHE A 85 -16.03 3.58 -4.65
CA PHE A 85 -14.60 3.46 -4.97
C PHE A 85 -14.15 2.00 -5.06
N ASP A 86 -13.29 1.70 -6.04
CA ASP A 86 -12.63 0.40 -6.19
C ASP A 86 -11.18 0.46 -5.68
N ILE A 87 -10.76 -0.58 -4.94
CA ILE A 87 -9.46 -0.64 -4.27
C ILE A 87 -8.53 -1.55 -5.05
N GLN A 88 -7.51 -0.98 -5.68
CA GLN A 88 -6.61 -1.69 -6.60
C GLN A 88 -5.64 -2.66 -5.92
N PHE A 89 -5.12 -2.30 -4.73
CA PHE A 89 -4.32 -3.17 -3.89
C PHE A 89 -4.71 -2.98 -2.44
N ASN A 90 -5.13 -4.07 -1.82
CA ASN A 90 -5.59 -4.08 -0.45
C ASN A 90 -4.51 -4.69 0.46
N MET A 91 -3.92 -3.86 1.31
CA MET A 91 -2.88 -4.28 2.26
C MET A 91 -3.42 -5.34 3.22
N ARG A 92 -4.66 -5.21 3.68
CA ARG A 92 -5.34 -6.17 4.55
C ARG A 92 -5.51 -7.53 3.88
N ASP A 93 -5.85 -7.61 2.60
CA ASP A 93 -5.98 -8.91 1.93
C ASP A 93 -4.66 -9.70 1.98
N TYR A 94 -3.53 -9.03 1.81
CA TYR A 94 -2.24 -9.68 1.96
C TYR A 94 -1.92 -9.99 3.43
N VAL A 95 -1.92 -8.97 4.29
CA VAL A 95 -1.37 -9.07 5.65
C VAL A 95 -2.35 -9.75 6.61
N CYS A 96 -3.62 -9.38 6.58
CA CYS A 96 -4.64 -9.83 7.54
C CYS A 96 -5.34 -11.12 7.12
N VAL A 97 -5.42 -11.41 5.81
CA VAL A 97 -6.12 -12.59 5.29
C VAL A 97 -5.13 -13.66 4.85
N LYS A 98 -4.28 -13.38 3.85
CA LYS A 98 -3.39 -14.38 3.23
C LYS A 98 -2.21 -14.76 4.13
N LYS A 99 -1.62 -13.80 4.84
CA LYS A 99 -0.33 -13.94 5.51
C LYS A 99 -0.33 -13.59 7.01
N ARG A 100 -1.50 -13.60 7.66
CA ARG A 100 -1.64 -13.19 9.09
C ARG A 100 -0.69 -13.91 10.02
N HIS A 101 -0.66 -15.25 9.95
CA HIS A 101 0.22 -16.04 10.81
C HIS A 101 1.70 -15.71 10.62
N GLU A 102 2.12 -15.49 9.37
CA GLU A 102 3.50 -15.13 9.05
C GLU A 102 3.85 -13.72 9.53
N MET A 103 2.90 -12.77 9.41
CA MET A 103 3.04 -11.43 9.97
C MET A 103 3.22 -11.47 11.48
N VAL A 104 2.30 -12.14 12.19
CA VAL A 104 2.33 -12.29 13.66
C VAL A 104 3.66 -12.89 14.11
N TYR A 105 4.12 -13.93 13.41
CA TYR A 105 5.39 -14.58 13.73
C TYR A 105 6.59 -13.63 13.58
N ASN A 106 6.54 -12.68 12.64
CA ASN A 106 7.63 -11.74 12.38
C ASN A 106 7.58 -10.47 13.25
N LEU A 107 6.44 -10.16 13.90
CA LEU A 107 6.27 -8.97 14.75
C LEU A 107 7.39 -8.78 15.79
N PRO A 108 7.82 -9.80 16.57
CA PRO A 108 8.87 -9.59 17.56
C PRO A 108 10.16 -9.03 16.97
N CYS A 109 10.56 -9.50 15.79
CA CYS A 109 11.76 -9.01 15.11
C CYS A 109 11.60 -7.55 14.65
N TYR A 110 10.42 -7.18 14.14
CA TYR A 110 10.12 -5.81 13.71
C TYR A 110 10.12 -4.83 14.88
N VAL A 111 9.52 -5.21 16.02
CA VAL A 111 9.47 -4.40 17.24
C VAL A 111 10.86 -4.13 17.80
N ILE A 112 11.66 -5.19 17.98
CA ILE A 112 13.03 -5.07 18.53
C ILE A 112 13.90 -4.21 17.62
N SER A 113 13.69 -4.31 16.31
CA SER A 113 14.45 -3.56 15.30
C SER A 113 13.94 -2.13 15.10
N SER A 114 12.72 -1.80 15.51
CA SER A 114 11.99 -0.57 15.18
C SER A 114 12.79 0.71 15.41
N SER A 115 13.46 0.82 16.57
CA SER A 115 14.27 1.98 16.96
C SER A 115 15.49 2.17 16.05
N ASN A 116 16.12 1.07 15.63
CA ASN A 116 17.29 1.10 14.76
C ASN A 116 16.87 1.35 13.31
N LEU A 117 15.78 0.73 12.88
CA LEU A 117 15.18 1.00 11.57
C LEU A 117 14.83 2.49 11.43
N LYS A 118 14.15 3.09 12.42
CA LYS A 118 13.80 4.52 12.41
C LYS A 118 15.01 5.46 12.37
N ARG A 119 16.12 5.07 13.00
CA ARG A 119 17.35 5.88 13.07
C ARG A 119 18.21 5.78 11.81
N ASN A 120 18.22 4.63 11.15
CA ASN A 120 19.18 4.32 10.09
C ASN A 120 18.54 4.21 8.70
N CYS A 121 17.25 3.91 8.63
CA CYS A 121 16.47 3.79 7.40
C CYS A 121 15.40 4.88 7.36
N GLY A 122 14.55 4.87 6.33
CA GLY A 122 13.46 5.83 6.25
C GLY A 122 13.83 7.10 5.47
N PRO A 123 13.03 8.17 5.61
CA PRO A 123 13.05 9.31 4.69
C PRO A 123 14.35 10.12 4.72
N HIS A 124 15.06 10.14 5.86
CA HIS A 124 16.35 10.82 5.96
C HIS A 124 17.48 10.11 5.18
N HIS A 125 17.33 8.81 4.89
CA HIS A 125 18.34 8.03 4.19
C HIS A 125 17.92 7.65 2.77
N CYS A 126 16.67 7.23 2.60
CA CYS A 126 16.12 6.69 1.36
C CYS A 126 15.04 7.57 0.73
N GLY A 127 14.63 8.65 1.41
CA GLY A 127 13.63 9.60 0.93
C GLY A 127 14.24 10.79 0.17
N PRO A 128 13.44 11.85 -0.05
CA PRO A 128 12.06 12.03 0.42
C PRO A 128 11.05 11.08 -0.25
N TYR A 129 9.94 10.82 0.43
CA TYR A 129 8.83 10.04 -0.13
C TYR A 129 7.77 10.99 -0.67
N GLY A 130 7.46 10.88 -1.96
CA GLY A 130 6.33 11.56 -2.59
C GLY A 130 5.14 10.63 -2.79
N GLU A 131 4.03 11.23 -3.22
CA GLU A 131 2.90 10.48 -3.78
C GLU A 131 3.35 9.67 -5.01
N LEU A 132 2.68 8.55 -5.23
CA LEU A 132 2.97 7.72 -6.38
C LEU A 132 2.38 8.37 -7.64
N THR A 133 3.25 8.91 -8.50
CA THR A 133 2.84 9.32 -9.85
C THR A 133 2.63 8.08 -10.72
N ILE A 134 1.43 7.92 -11.27
CA ILE A 134 1.08 6.81 -12.18
C ILE A 134 1.73 7.04 -13.55
N SER A 135 3.02 6.77 -13.65
CA SER A 135 3.83 6.87 -14.87
C SER A 135 5.10 6.02 -14.74
N ILE A 136 5.74 5.65 -15.87
CA ILE A 136 7.01 4.89 -15.86
C ILE A 136 8.08 5.60 -15.00
N PRO A 137 8.33 6.91 -15.14
CA PRO A 137 9.26 7.63 -14.27
C PRO A 137 8.85 7.60 -12.79
N GLY A 138 7.55 7.73 -12.49
CA GLY A 138 7.02 7.69 -11.13
C GLY A 138 7.23 6.33 -10.46
N PHE A 139 6.89 5.24 -11.15
CA PHE A 139 7.18 3.87 -10.69
C PHE A 139 8.68 3.66 -10.51
N SER A 140 9.49 4.13 -11.45
CA SER A 140 10.96 4.00 -11.37
C SER A 140 11.52 4.67 -10.12
N GLN A 141 11.05 5.88 -9.80
CA GLN A 141 11.44 6.61 -8.59
C GLN A 141 10.99 5.87 -7.33
N ARG A 142 9.73 5.41 -7.27
CA ARG A 142 9.22 4.66 -6.11
C ARG A 142 9.98 3.35 -5.88
N CYS A 143 10.34 2.63 -6.93
CA CYS A 143 11.14 1.42 -6.79
C CYS A 143 12.57 1.70 -6.30
N ARG A 144 13.18 2.85 -6.63
CA ARG A 144 14.49 3.23 -6.06
C ARG A 144 14.41 3.44 -4.54
N THR A 145 13.37 4.11 -4.05
CA THR A 145 13.18 4.30 -2.60
C THR A 145 12.91 2.96 -1.91
N LEU A 146 12.06 2.11 -2.50
CA LEU A 146 11.78 0.77 -1.99
C LEU A 146 13.04 -0.10 -1.91
N LEU A 147 13.87 -0.11 -2.96
CA LEU A 147 15.14 -0.84 -2.97
C LEU A 147 16.09 -0.34 -1.87
N CYS A 148 16.17 0.98 -1.65
CA CYS A 148 16.99 1.55 -0.59
C CYS A 148 16.48 1.10 0.79
N ASP A 149 15.18 1.26 1.05
CA ASP A 149 14.57 0.89 2.33
C ASP A 149 14.66 -0.62 2.60
N LEU A 150 14.45 -1.47 1.60
CA LEU A 150 14.59 -2.92 1.71
C LEU A 150 16.05 -3.31 2.04
N ASN A 151 17.03 -2.73 1.34
CA ASN A 151 18.44 -3.00 1.63
C ASN A 151 18.85 -2.55 3.04
N CYS A 152 18.39 -1.36 3.46
CA CYS A 152 18.65 -0.88 4.82
C CYS A 152 17.97 -1.78 5.87
N THR A 153 16.70 -2.11 5.64
CA THR A 153 15.89 -2.95 6.53
C THR A 153 16.51 -4.33 6.70
N LYS A 154 16.93 -5.00 5.60
CA LYS A 154 17.63 -6.29 5.66
C LYS A 154 18.81 -6.26 6.64
N ARG A 155 19.68 -5.26 6.51
CA ARG A 155 20.87 -5.12 7.35
C ARG A 155 20.51 -4.98 8.82
N ILE A 156 19.49 -4.18 9.14
CA ILE A 156 19.05 -3.96 10.52
C ILE A 156 18.38 -5.22 11.09
N LEU A 157 17.46 -5.86 10.35
CA LEU A 157 16.75 -7.05 10.81
C LEU A 157 17.72 -8.21 11.11
N VAL A 158 18.63 -8.52 10.18
CA VAL A 158 19.64 -9.56 10.38
C VAL A 158 20.55 -9.25 11.57
N LYS A 159 20.95 -7.98 11.73
CA LYS A 159 21.80 -7.55 12.85
C LYS A 159 21.10 -7.62 14.21
N LYS A 160 19.78 -7.42 14.26
CA LYS A 160 19.02 -7.29 15.51
C LYS A 160 18.29 -8.55 15.94
N CYS A 161 17.86 -9.36 14.98
CA CYS A 161 17.05 -10.54 15.25
C CYS A 161 17.84 -11.85 15.10
N GLY A 162 19.05 -11.81 14.52
CA GLY A 162 19.75 -13.02 14.09
C GLY A 162 19.57 -13.26 12.58
N PHE A 163 20.41 -14.13 12.02
CA PHE A 163 20.42 -14.38 10.58
C PHE A 163 19.11 -15.02 10.12
N ASP A 164 18.65 -16.08 10.77
CA ASP A 164 17.49 -16.86 10.33
C ASP A 164 16.18 -16.06 10.50
N GLU A 165 15.95 -15.51 11.70
CA GLU A 165 14.76 -14.72 12.01
C GLU A 165 14.74 -13.41 11.21
N GLY A 166 15.88 -12.74 11.13
CA GLY A 166 16.03 -11.48 10.39
C GLY A 166 15.83 -11.68 8.89
N GLN A 167 16.38 -12.76 8.31
CA GLN A 167 16.22 -13.08 6.90
C GLN A 167 14.77 -13.48 6.57
N ARG A 168 14.11 -14.27 7.43
CA ARG A 168 12.69 -14.61 7.24
C ARG A 168 11.80 -13.36 7.32
N ALA A 169 11.97 -12.55 8.37
CA ALA A 169 11.21 -11.32 8.55
C ALA A 169 11.46 -10.33 7.39
N PHE A 170 12.68 -10.29 6.85
CA PHE A 170 12.99 -9.53 5.65
C PHE A 170 12.31 -10.09 4.40
N GLN A 171 12.28 -11.41 4.22
CA GLN A 171 11.65 -12.04 3.06
C GLN A 171 10.16 -11.72 2.96
N PHE A 172 9.45 -11.67 4.10
CA PHE A 172 8.06 -11.23 4.14
C PHE A 172 7.87 -9.82 3.55
N LEU A 173 8.75 -8.87 3.90
CA LEU A 173 8.70 -7.50 3.38
C LEU A 173 8.99 -7.46 1.87
N VAL A 174 9.91 -8.28 1.39
CA VAL A 174 10.20 -8.42 -0.04
C VAL A 174 8.99 -8.95 -0.80
N ASP A 175 8.36 -10.02 -0.29
CA ASP A 175 7.22 -10.67 -0.96
C ASP A 175 6.00 -9.75 -1.00
N TYR A 176 5.74 -9.02 0.09
CA TYR A 176 4.73 -7.96 0.10
C TYR A 176 5.05 -6.88 -0.95
N THR A 177 6.30 -6.41 -0.99
CA THR A 177 6.70 -5.33 -1.93
C THR A 177 6.53 -5.77 -3.38
N LYS A 178 6.81 -7.03 -3.71
CA LYS A 178 6.59 -7.60 -5.04
C LYS A 178 5.10 -7.53 -5.43
N GLU A 179 4.21 -7.97 -4.56
CA GLU A 179 2.76 -7.94 -4.80
C GLU A 179 2.24 -6.51 -4.96
N GLN A 180 2.72 -5.58 -4.11
CA GLN A 180 2.39 -4.16 -4.20
C GLN A 180 2.83 -3.55 -5.55
N VAL A 181 4.08 -3.77 -5.95
CA VAL A 181 4.62 -3.24 -7.21
C VAL A 181 3.91 -3.84 -8.42
N LEU A 182 3.61 -5.15 -8.40
CA LEU A 182 2.84 -5.79 -9.47
C LEU A 182 1.45 -5.18 -9.60
N SER A 183 0.78 -4.89 -8.48
CA SER A 183 -0.56 -4.29 -8.52
C SER A 183 -0.54 -2.87 -9.11
N TRP A 184 0.45 -2.04 -8.75
CA TRP A 184 0.60 -0.70 -9.32
C TRP A 184 0.79 -0.74 -10.84
N ILE A 185 1.67 -1.62 -11.31
CA ILE A 185 1.99 -1.75 -12.74
C ILE A 185 0.77 -2.30 -13.49
N LYS A 186 0.11 -3.35 -12.98
CA LYS A 186 -1.13 -3.90 -13.55
C LYS A 186 -2.23 -2.85 -13.67
N SER A 187 -2.40 -2.03 -12.64
CA SER A 187 -3.45 -1.01 -12.63
C SER A 187 -3.17 0.12 -13.64
N ALA A 188 -1.90 0.40 -13.93
CA ALA A 188 -1.51 1.34 -14.98
C ALA A 188 -1.64 0.77 -16.39
N THR A 189 -1.47 -0.54 -16.57
CA THR A 189 -1.56 -1.21 -17.88
C THR A 189 -2.98 -1.65 -18.26
N LYS A 190 -3.97 -1.55 -17.35
CA LYS A 190 -5.39 -1.88 -17.63
C LYS A 190 -6.04 -1.06 -18.77
N ASN A 191 -5.33 -0.08 -19.35
CA ASN A 191 -5.75 0.62 -20.57
C ASN A 191 -5.24 -0.01 -21.87
N ASP A 192 -4.39 -1.05 -21.83
CA ASP A 192 -3.89 -1.77 -23.01
C ASP A 192 -4.24 -3.27 -22.90
N GLU A 193 -5.05 -3.77 -23.84
CA GLU A 193 -5.67 -5.10 -23.85
C GLU A 193 -4.71 -6.30 -24.00
N ASN A 194 -3.39 -6.13 -23.88
CA ASN A 194 -2.40 -7.21 -24.07
C ASN A 194 -1.56 -7.48 -22.81
N GLU A 195 -1.89 -8.55 -22.09
CA GLU A 195 -1.11 -9.08 -20.94
C GLU A 195 0.34 -9.43 -21.31
N SER A 196 0.65 -9.64 -22.60
CA SER A 196 1.98 -10.05 -23.08
C SER A 196 3.06 -8.96 -23.02
N ASP A 197 2.71 -7.68 -22.80
CA ASP A 197 3.67 -6.57 -22.72
C ASP A 197 4.07 -6.18 -21.28
N MET A 198 3.56 -6.88 -20.26
CA MET A 198 3.85 -6.54 -18.86
C MET A 198 5.34 -6.51 -18.52
N GLN A 199 6.18 -7.36 -19.14
CA GLN A 199 7.63 -7.36 -18.93
C GLN A 199 8.32 -6.14 -19.55
N ASN A 200 7.77 -5.56 -20.62
CA ASN A 200 8.30 -4.37 -21.29
C ASN A 200 7.95 -3.06 -20.57
N VAL A 201 7.00 -3.09 -19.63
CA VAL A 201 6.51 -1.91 -18.90
C VAL A 201 7.16 -1.76 -17.52
N ILE A 202 7.73 -2.82 -16.95
CA ILE A 202 8.37 -2.76 -15.62
C ILE A 202 9.67 -1.95 -15.71
N PRO A 203 9.80 -0.81 -15.01
CA PRO A 203 11.05 -0.08 -14.99
C PRO A 203 12.19 -0.95 -14.45
N HIS A 204 13.40 -0.82 -14.99
CA HIS A 204 14.57 -1.59 -14.54
C HIS A 204 14.84 -1.46 -13.01
N SER A 205 14.52 -0.32 -12.39
CA SER A 205 14.61 -0.19 -10.93
C SER A 205 13.58 -1.05 -10.19
N CYS A 206 12.41 -1.28 -10.76
CA CYS A 206 11.39 -2.19 -10.21
C CYS A 206 11.75 -3.66 -10.46
N ALA A 207 12.30 -3.98 -11.64
CA ALA A 207 12.77 -5.33 -11.97
C ALA A 207 13.69 -5.92 -10.88
N ARG A 208 14.57 -5.08 -10.32
CA ARG A 208 15.49 -5.46 -9.23
C ARG A 208 14.80 -5.94 -7.94
N ILE A 209 13.55 -5.58 -7.71
CA ILE A 209 12.76 -6.07 -6.56
C ILE A 209 12.39 -7.55 -6.75
N PHE A 210 12.25 -7.99 -8.01
CA PHE A 210 11.86 -9.34 -8.39
C PHE A 210 13.00 -10.35 -8.43
N CYS A 211 14.25 -9.90 -8.24
CA CYS A 211 15.41 -10.76 -8.23
C CYS A 211 15.28 -11.92 -7.21
N PRO A 212 15.74 -13.14 -7.57
CA PRO A 212 15.77 -14.27 -6.65
C PRO A 212 16.49 -13.89 -5.35
N HIS A 213 15.86 -14.20 -4.21
CA HIS A 213 16.37 -13.90 -2.86
C HIS A 213 16.73 -12.42 -2.62
N PHE A 214 16.18 -11.50 -3.43
CA PHE A 214 16.55 -10.08 -3.42
C PHE A 214 18.06 -9.85 -3.61
N ASN A 215 18.73 -10.71 -4.39
CA ASN A 215 20.11 -10.50 -4.77
C ASN A 215 20.18 -9.49 -5.93
N THR A 216 20.19 -8.21 -5.59
CA THR A 216 20.17 -7.11 -6.57
C THR A 216 21.49 -6.87 -7.32
N THR A 217 22.54 -7.66 -7.03
CA THR A 217 23.87 -7.59 -7.65
C THR A 217 24.11 -8.63 -8.74
N MET A 218 23.41 -9.77 -8.70
CA MET A 218 23.54 -10.89 -9.65
C MET A 218 22.25 -11.13 -10.43
N CYS A 219 21.48 -10.07 -10.64
CA CYS A 219 20.16 -10.17 -11.22
C CYS A 219 20.22 -9.73 -12.68
N ASP A 220 20.09 -10.71 -13.57
CA ASP A 220 19.87 -10.47 -14.99
C ASP A 220 18.37 -10.27 -15.19
N TYR A 221 17.97 -9.08 -15.63
CA TYR A 221 16.59 -8.75 -15.99
C TYR A 221 16.59 -7.89 -17.25
#